data_AF-A0A4X2KX60-F1
#
_entry.id   AF-A0A4X2KX60-F1
#
_cell.length_a   1.000
_cell.length_b   1.000
_cell.length_c   1.000
_cell.angle_alpha   90.00
_cell.angle_beta   90.00
_cell.angle_gamma   90.00
#
_symmetry.space_group_name_H-M   'P 1'
#
loop_
_entity.id
_entity.type
_entity.pdbx_description
1 polymer ?
#
loop_
_entity_poly.entity_id
_entity_poly.type
_entity_poly.pdbx_seq_one_letter_code
_entity_poly.pdbx_strand_id
1 'polypeptide(L)'
;MSVVTVQLGQCGNQIGYEVFDTICRDLHNSQGFCCKRENEVYQASCKEHFFNEERSGGIDWQVRPPLLGLPALEKVPHNKESHFNTSIANLVILRGKDVHSADLGGFKDPALYTSWLQPSDAFSEWRTHRAFNKYEKSAALVSNSQFLLKPLDTVIGKAWNMFASKAYVHQYTKFGIEEEDFLDSFTVLEQVVASYCNL
;
A
#
# COMPACT_ATOMS: atom_id res chain seq x y z
N MET A 1 -5.58 -26.14 -10.55
CA MET A 1 -4.39 -25.29 -10.36
C MET A 1 -4.70 -24.34 -9.22
N SER A 2 -4.04 -24.51 -8.08
CA SER A 2 -4.18 -23.63 -6.93
C SER A 2 -3.43 -22.33 -7.19
N VAL A 3 -4.16 -21.25 -7.43
CA VAL A 3 -3.60 -19.90 -7.52
C VAL A 3 -3.23 -19.47 -6.11
N VAL A 4 -1.94 -19.26 -5.86
CA VAL A 4 -1.45 -18.68 -4.61
C VAL A 4 -1.30 -17.18 -4.83
N THR A 5 -2.15 -16.38 -4.20
CA THR A 5 -2.06 -14.92 -4.24
C THR A 5 -1.23 -14.45 -3.04
N VAL A 6 -0.01 -13.98 -3.29
CA VAL A 6 0.84 -13.37 -2.26
C VAL A 6 0.64 -11.85 -2.33
N GLN A 7 -0.07 -11.30 -1.36
CA GLN A 7 -0.24 -9.85 -1.24
C GLN A 7 0.97 -9.25 -0.52
N LEU A 8 1.87 -8.63 -1.27
CA LEU A 8 2.95 -7.81 -0.72
C LEU A 8 2.34 -6.45 -0.33
N GLY A 9 1.99 -6.32 0.94
CA GLY A 9 1.45 -5.08 1.51
C GLY A 9 2.51 -3.98 1.57
N GLN A 10 2.04 -2.74 1.59
CA GLN A 10 2.82 -1.49 1.66
C GLN A 10 3.60 -1.33 2.98
N CYS A 11 3.53 -2.31 3.89
CA CYS A 11 4.25 -2.33 5.15
C CYS A 11 5.69 -2.84 5.07
N GLY A 12 6.22 -3.07 3.86
CA GLY A 12 7.61 -3.43 3.65
C GLY A 12 8.21 -2.68 2.47
N ASN A 13 8.52 -1.39 2.61
CA ASN A 13 9.34 -0.66 1.62
C ASN A 13 10.66 -1.41 1.31
N GLN A 14 11.16 -2.27 2.22
CA GLN A 14 12.33 -3.11 1.97
C GLN A 14 12.01 -4.45 1.27
N ILE A 15 10.86 -5.09 1.53
CA ILE A 15 10.50 -6.36 0.88
C ILE A 15 10.03 -6.12 -0.55
N GLY A 16 9.23 -5.06 -0.77
CA GLY A 16 8.87 -4.63 -2.12
C GLY A 16 10.11 -4.32 -2.94
N TYR A 17 11.01 -3.49 -2.40
CA TYR A 17 12.29 -3.18 -3.03
C TYR A 17 13.10 -4.45 -3.34
N GLU A 18 13.38 -5.32 -2.36
CA GLU A 18 14.22 -6.51 -2.58
C GLU A 18 13.58 -7.50 -3.57
N VAL A 19 12.25 -7.64 -3.57
CA VAL A 19 11.53 -8.48 -4.53
C VAL A 19 11.67 -7.90 -5.94
N PHE A 20 11.38 -6.62 -6.15
CA PHE A 20 11.49 -6.00 -7.47
C PHE A 20 12.94 -5.90 -7.95
N ASP A 21 13.90 -5.64 -7.05
CA ASP A 21 15.34 -5.64 -7.33
C ASP A 21 15.85 -7.04 -7.70
N THR A 22 15.38 -8.08 -7.02
CA THR A 22 15.69 -9.48 -7.36
C THR A 22 15.16 -9.84 -8.74
N ILE A 23 13.91 -9.49 -9.04
CA ILE A 23 13.31 -9.71 -10.37
C ILE A 23 14.12 -8.94 -11.44
N CYS A 24 14.52 -7.71 -11.16
CA CYS A 24 15.33 -6.92 -12.09
C CYS A 24 16.73 -7.54 -12.34
N ARG A 25 17.44 -7.95 -11.28
CA ARG A 25 18.74 -8.61 -11.40
C ARG A 25 18.63 -9.90 -12.22
N ASP A 26 17.56 -10.65 -12.02
CA ASP A 26 17.26 -11.86 -12.78
C ASP A 26 16.99 -11.57 -14.27
N LEU A 27 16.26 -10.49 -14.59
CA LEU A 27 16.03 -10.06 -15.98
C LEU A 27 17.33 -9.76 -16.75
N HIS A 28 18.33 -9.19 -16.07
CA HIS A 28 19.62 -8.88 -16.67
C HIS A 28 20.60 -10.06 -16.63
N ASN A 29 20.26 -11.14 -15.93
CA ASN A 29 21.09 -12.31 -15.85
C ASN A 29 20.94 -13.16 -17.12
N SER A 30 22.00 -13.22 -17.92
CA SER A 30 22.06 -14.07 -19.12
C SER A 30 22.49 -15.50 -18.81
N GLN A 31 22.84 -15.80 -17.56
CA GLN A 31 23.34 -17.10 -17.12
C GLN A 31 22.20 -17.92 -16.51
N GLY A 32 21.44 -18.59 -17.37
CA GLY A 32 20.39 -19.54 -17.00
C GLY A 32 20.45 -20.83 -17.79
N PHE A 33 19.72 -21.85 -17.34
CA PHE A 33 19.59 -23.14 -18.05
C PHE A 33 18.52 -23.13 -19.16
N CYS A 34 17.89 -21.98 -19.43
CA CYS A 34 16.83 -21.82 -20.44
C CYS A 34 17.39 -21.41 -21.80
N CYS A 35 16.64 -21.67 -22.88
CA CYS A 35 17.05 -21.20 -24.20
C CYS A 35 16.87 -19.69 -24.34
N LYS A 36 17.62 -19.08 -25.28
CA LYS A 36 17.56 -17.62 -25.52
C LYS A 36 16.12 -17.11 -25.75
N ARG A 37 15.32 -17.89 -26.48
CA ARG A 37 13.91 -17.55 -26.78
C ARG A 37 13.02 -17.60 -25.53
N GLU A 38 13.23 -18.57 -24.64
CA GLU A 38 12.49 -18.65 -23.37
C GLU A 38 12.85 -17.49 -22.44
N ASN A 39 14.13 -17.10 -22.42
CA ASN A 39 14.58 -15.95 -21.65
C ASN A 39 13.97 -14.63 -22.17
N GLU A 40 13.91 -14.45 -23.50
CA GLU A 40 13.28 -13.28 -24.12
C GLU A 40 11.77 -13.19 -23.81
N VAL A 41 11.05 -14.33 -23.84
CA VAL A 41 9.62 -14.38 -23.49
C VAL A 41 9.40 -14.07 -22.01
N TYR A 42 10.22 -14.64 -21.14
CA TYR A 42 10.19 -14.35 -19.71
C TYR A 42 10.45 -12.86 -19.43
N GLN A 43 11.45 -12.27 -20.09
CA GLN A 43 11.76 -10.85 -19.98
C GLN A 43 10.62 -9.95 -20.43
N ALA A 44 10.01 -10.26 -21.57
CA ALA A 44 8.88 -9.50 -22.09
C ALA A 44 7.67 -9.56 -21.14
N SER A 45 7.35 -10.74 -20.62
CA SER A 45 6.25 -10.93 -19.67
C SER A 45 6.49 -10.21 -18.35
N CYS A 46 7.71 -10.27 -17.80
CA CYS A 46 8.04 -9.56 -16.57
C CYS A 46 7.99 -8.04 -16.74
N LYS A 47 8.48 -7.52 -17.88
CA LYS A 47 8.37 -6.09 -18.20
C LYS A 47 6.92 -5.65 -18.31
N GLU A 48 6.06 -6.41 -18.98
CA GLU A 48 4.63 -6.08 -19.11
C GLU A 48 3.88 -6.11 -17.77
N HIS A 49 4.20 -7.07 -16.89
CA HIS A 49 3.43 -7.29 -15.67
C HIS A 49 3.95 -6.52 -14.45
N PHE A 50 5.25 -6.25 -14.36
CA PHE A 50 5.87 -5.72 -13.16
C PHE A 50 6.54 -4.34 -13.33
N PHE A 51 6.80 -3.88 -14.56
CA PHE A 51 7.60 -2.66 -14.80
C PHE A 51 6.96 -1.73 -15.85
N ASN A 52 7.29 -0.43 -15.83
CA ASN A 52 6.95 0.50 -16.91
C ASN A 52 8.25 1.04 -17.50
N GLU A 53 8.45 0.88 -18.81
CA GLU A 53 9.65 1.33 -19.50
C GLU A 53 9.51 2.82 -19.87
N GLU A 54 10.26 3.70 -19.21
CA GLU A 54 10.30 5.12 -19.56
C GLU A 54 11.21 5.35 -20.78
N ARG A 55 10.82 6.27 -21.69
CA ARG A 55 11.48 6.45 -23.00
C ARG A 55 12.91 6.99 -22.93
N SER A 56 13.35 7.50 -21.79
CA SER A 56 14.75 7.76 -21.47
C SER A 56 15.30 6.51 -20.80
N GLY A 57 16.20 5.78 -21.46
CA GLY A 57 16.67 4.42 -21.10
C GLY A 57 17.39 4.28 -19.76
N GLY A 58 16.70 4.56 -18.67
CA GLY A 58 17.04 4.25 -17.29
C GLY A 58 15.75 4.04 -16.52
N ILE A 59 15.62 2.88 -15.88
CA ILE A 59 14.51 2.64 -14.96
C ILE A 59 14.82 3.44 -13.70
N ASP A 60 13.99 4.43 -13.36
CA ASP A 60 14.12 5.15 -12.09
C ASP A 60 13.62 4.26 -10.94
N TRP A 61 14.56 3.68 -10.21
CA TRP A 61 14.31 2.79 -9.08
C TRP A 61 13.97 3.54 -7.79
N GLN A 62 13.95 4.87 -7.79
CA GLN A 62 13.71 5.63 -6.58
C GLN A 62 12.21 5.81 -6.34
N VAL A 63 11.67 5.03 -5.40
CA VAL A 63 10.39 5.35 -4.77
C VAL A 63 10.60 6.58 -3.89
N ARG A 64 10.51 7.76 -4.50
CA ARG A 64 10.56 9.03 -3.79
C ARG A 64 9.15 9.44 -3.41
N PRO A 65 8.88 9.73 -2.13
CA PRO A 65 7.63 10.36 -1.77
C PRO A 65 7.55 11.76 -2.42
N PRO A 66 6.35 12.34 -2.56
CA PRO A 66 6.16 13.61 -3.26
C PRO A 66 6.97 14.71 -2.58
N LEU A 67 7.77 15.47 -3.35
CA LEU A 67 8.52 16.60 -2.81
C LEU A 67 7.55 17.73 -2.43
N LEU A 68 7.40 17.99 -1.13
CA LEU A 68 6.64 19.13 -0.64
C LEU A 68 7.39 20.44 -0.92
N GLY A 69 6.84 21.30 -1.80
CA GLY A 69 7.08 22.76 -1.72
C GLY A 69 8.05 23.44 -2.70
N LEU A 70 8.44 22.84 -3.84
CA LEU A 70 9.11 23.60 -4.91
C LEU A 70 8.07 24.16 -5.90
N PRO A 71 8.08 25.48 -6.21
CA PRO A 71 7.25 26.00 -7.28
C PRO A 71 7.67 25.31 -8.59
N ALA A 72 6.67 24.83 -9.33
CA ALA A 72 6.83 24.15 -10.61
C ALA A 72 7.60 25.06 -11.60
N LEU A 73 8.92 24.99 -11.58
CA LEU A 73 9.76 25.52 -12.63
C LEU A 73 10.07 24.37 -13.58
N GLU A 74 9.60 24.57 -14.80
CA GLU A 74 9.72 23.74 -15.99
C GLU A 74 8.60 22.70 -16.20
N LYS A 75 7.75 23.08 -17.16
CA LYS A 75 6.66 22.31 -17.75
C LYS A 75 7.22 21.02 -18.38
N VAL A 76 7.15 19.92 -17.65
CA VAL A 76 7.19 18.57 -18.24
C VAL A 76 5.73 18.08 -18.30
N PRO A 77 5.26 17.55 -19.45
CA PRO A 77 3.86 17.22 -19.63
C PRO A 77 3.45 16.05 -18.73
N HIS A 78 2.28 16.19 -18.10
CA HIS A 78 1.56 15.24 -17.26
C HIS A 78 1.95 13.75 -17.46
N ASN A 79 2.82 13.26 -16.57
CA ASN A 79 2.78 11.87 -16.13
C ASN A 79 2.15 11.87 -14.73
N LYS A 80 1.17 11.00 -14.52
CA LYS A 80 0.35 10.88 -13.30
C LYS A 80 1.20 11.15 -12.06
N GLU A 81 0.85 12.17 -11.28
CA GLU A 81 1.44 12.35 -9.96
C GLU A 81 1.31 11.02 -9.21
N SER A 82 2.43 10.45 -8.78
CA SER A 82 2.43 9.25 -7.97
C SER A 82 1.71 9.59 -6.67
N HIS A 83 0.41 9.31 -6.61
CA HIS A 83 -0.38 9.49 -5.39
C HIS A 83 0.07 8.44 -4.38
N PHE A 84 0.97 8.83 -3.49
CA PHE A 84 1.29 8.04 -2.31
C PHE A 84 0.10 8.11 -1.35
N ASN A 85 -0.19 6.99 -0.69
CA ASN A 85 -1.16 6.99 0.39
C ASN A 85 -0.63 7.86 1.53
N THR A 86 -1.37 8.91 1.88
CA THR A 86 -1.07 9.71 3.06
C THR A 86 -1.45 8.93 4.32
N SER A 87 -0.51 8.80 5.26
CA SER A 87 -0.76 8.27 6.60
C SER A 87 -1.04 9.41 7.59
N ILE A 88 -1.98 9.22 8.50
CA ILE A 88 -2.10 10.07 9.69
C ILE A 88 -0.98 9.71 10.65
N ALA A 89 -0.90 8.44 11.03
CA ALA A 89 0.08 7.94 11.97
C ALA A 89 0.41 6.47 11.74
N ASN A 90 1.64 6.09 12.02
CA ASN A 90 2.18 4.74 11.85
C ASN A 90 2.89 4.27 13.12
N LEU A 91 2.69 3.02 13.49
CA LEU A 91 3.39 2.34 14.56
C LEU A 91 4.17 1.14 13.99
N VAL A 92 5.49 1.14 14.15
CA VAL A 92 6.34 0.00 13.81
C VAL A 92 6.70 -0.76 15.09
N ILE A 93 6.44 -2.07 15.09
CA ILE A 93 6.78 -2.97 16.18
C ILE A 93 7.86 -3.94 15.70
N LEU A 94 9.07 -3.81 16.23
CA LEU A 94 10.21 -4.67 15.93
C LEU A 94 10.44 -5.65 17.07
N ARG A 95 10.62 -6.92 16.74
CA ARG A 95 10.87 -7.98 17.71
C ARG A 95 12.01 -8.90 17.28
N GLY A 96 12.81 -9.33 18.24
CA GLY A 96 13.84 -10.36 18.04
C GLY A 96 15.29 -9.86 18.13
N LYS A 97 16.20 -10.57 17.48
CA LYS A 97 17.63 -10.23 17.48
C LYS A 97 17.91 -8.92 16.74
N ASP A 98 18.89 -8.16 17.23
CA ASP A 98 19.40 -6.93 16.59
C ASP A 98 18.34 -5.86 16.32
N VAL A 99 17.26 -5.82 17.11
CA VAL A 99 16.19 -4.83 16.92
C VAL A 99 16.68 -3.39 17.01
N HIS A 100 17.76 -3.08 17.73
CA HIS A 100 18.31 -1.72 17.83
C HIS A 100 19.15 -1.30 16.62
N SER A 101 19.65 -2.25 15.81
CA SER A 101 20.42 -1.92 14.61
C SER A 101 19.53 -1.71 13.38
N ALA A 102 18.22 -1.96 13.49
CA ALA A 102 17.28 -1.79 12.39
C ALA A 102 17.01 -0.30 12.14
N ASP A 103 17.37 0.15 10.93
CA ASP A 103 17.12 1.50 10.44
C ASP A 103 15.63 1.70 10.11
N LEU A 104 15.05 2.78 10.64
CA LEU A 104 13.67 3.18 10.42
C LEU A 104 13.56 4.55 9.73
N GLY A 105 14.67 5.11 9.21
CA GLY A 105 14.69 6.43 8.58
C GLY A 105 13.64 6.60 7.47
N GLY A 106 13.48 5.58 6.61
CA GLY A 106 12.48 5.61 5.55
C GLY A 106 11.03 5.66 6.01
N PHE A 107 10.73 5.23 7.24
CA PHE A 107 9.39 5.35 7.82
C PHE A 107 9.14 6.70 8.49
N LYS A 108 10.19 7.51 8.69
CA LYS A 108 10.11 8.84 9.35
C LYS A 108 10.00 9.98 8.33
N ASP A 109 9.92 9.65 7.04
CA ASP A 109 9.82 10.66 5.99
C ASP A 109 8.52 11.46 6.14
N PRO A 110 8.57 12.79 6.31
CA PRO A 110 7.40 13.63 6.47
C PRO A 110 6.42 13.56 5.29
N ALA A 111 6.89 13.25 4.08
CA ALA A 111 6.04 13.18 2.90
C ALA A 111 5.15 11.93 2.86
N LEU A 112 5.32 10.99 3.80
CA LEU A 112 4.39 9.88 4.03
C LEU A 112 3.20 10.27 4.92
N TYR A 113 3.27 11.44 5.57
CA TYR A 113 2.33 11.82 6.62
C TYR A 113 1.57 13.09 6.29
N THR A 114 0.44 13.28 6.97
CA THR A 114 -0.35 14.51 6.91
C THR A 114 0.45 15.71 7.41
N SER A 115 0.27 16.87 6.77
CA SER A 115 1.00 18.11 7.09
C SER A 115 0.61 18.75 8.43
N TRP A 116 -0.56 18.43 8.96
CA TRP A 116 -1.10 19.03 10.18
C TRP A 116 -0.66 18.34 11.48
N LEU A 117 -0.14 17.11 11.41
CA LEU A 117 0.36 16.37 12.56
C LEU A 117 1.87 16.57 12.72
N GLN A 118 2.36 16.67 13.96
CA GLN A 118 3.79 16.78 14.22
C GLN A 118 4.51 15.47 13.84
N PRO A 119 5.70 15.51 13.22
CA PRO A 119 6.43 14.30 12.83
C PRO A 119 6.74 13.35 13.99
N SER A 120 6.87 13.86 15.22
CA SER A 120 7.08 13.04 16.43
C SER A 120 5.87 12.19 16.80
N ASP A 121 4.66 12.66 16.45
CA ASP A 121 3.40 12.00 16.78
C ASP A 121 2.92 11.12 15.62
N ALA A 122 3.34 11.44 14.40
CA ALA A 122 3.02 10.70 13.18
C ALA A 122 3.70 9.32 13.13
N PHE A 123 4.86 9.16 13.78
CA PHE A 123 5.58 7.88 13.77
C PHE A 123 5.99 7.43 15.17
N SER A 124 5.53 6.23 15.54
CA SER A 124 5.91 5.55 16.77
C SER A 124 6.68 4.26 16.48
N GLU A 125 7.68 3.96 17.31
CA GLU A 125 8.45 2.71 17.22
C GLU A 125 8.48 1.98 18.55
N TRP A 126 8.17 0.68 18.53
CA TRP A 126 8.31 -0.23 19.67
C TRP A 126 9.33 -1.30 19.33
N ARG A 127 10.26 -1.55 20.26
CA ARG A 127 11.32 -2.54 20.07
C ARG A 127 11.35 -3.51 21.24
N THR A 128 11.51 -4.80 20.96
CA THR A 128 11.71 -5.83 22.00
C THR A 128 12.64 -6.93 21.52
N HIS A 129 13.52 -7.41 22.38
CA HIS A 129 14.39 -8.54 22.06
C HIS A 129 13.65 -9.89 22.02
N ARG A 130 12.40 -9.93 22.49
CA ARG A 130 11.63 -11.17 22.56
C ARG A 130 11.14 -11.60 21.18
N ALA A 131 11.68 -12.72 20.69
CA ALA A 131 11.21 -13.42 19.50
C ALA A 131 9.69 -13.66 19.51
N PHE A 132 9.09 -13.75 18.33
CA PHE A 132 7.66 -13.99 18.15
C PHE A 132 7.45 -15.19 17.24
N ASN A 133 6.55 -16.10 17.63
CA ASN A 133 6.13 -17.24 16.81
C ASN A 133 7.29 -18.02 16.15
N LYS A 134 8.34 -18.33 16.92
CA LYS A 134 9.58 -19.02 16.47
C LYS A 134 10.43 -18.25 15.44
N TYR A 135 10.04 -17.04 15.04
CA TYR A 135 10.86 -16.18 14.19
C TYR A 135 11.95 -15.48 15.00
N GLU A 136 13.19 -15.52 14.49
CA GLU A 136 14.33 -14.84 15.13
C GLU A 136 14.22 -13.32 15.08
N LYS A 137 13.60 -12.78 14.02
CA LYS A 137 13.33 -11.36 13.80
C LYS A 137 11.94 -11.21 13.18
N SER A 138 11.18 -10.21 13.61
CA SER A 138 9.87 -9.89 13.04
C SER A 138 9.61 -8.39 13.12
N ALA A 139 8.95 -7.84 12.11
CA ALA A 139 8.48 -6.47 12.07
C ALA A 139 6.98 -6.46 11.75
N ALA A 140 6.22 -5.61 12.45
CA ALA A 140 4.82 -5.36 12.16
C ALA A 140 4.60 -3.85 12.04
N LEU A 141 3.82 -3.42 11.05
CA LEU A 141 3.40 -2.04 10.87
C LEU A 141 1.90 -1.95 11.10
N VAL A 142 1.50 -1.08 12.01
CA VAL A 142 0.11 -0.64 12.15
C VAL A 142 0.04 0.74 11.52
N SER A 143 -0.70 0.87 10.43
CA SER A 143 -0.81 2.12 9.68
C SER A 143 -2.25 2.64 9.72
N ASN A 144 -2.39 3.89 10.13
CA ASN A 144 -3.61 4.66 9.96
C ASN A 144 -3.44 5.54 8.71
N SER A 145 -4.02 5.12 7.59
CA SER A 145 -3.77 5.76 6.28
C SER A 145 -4.94 5.60 5.30
N GLN A 146 -4.79 6.27 4.17
CA GLN A 146 -5.69 6.20 3.01
C GLN A 146 -5.79 4.81 2.36
N PHE A 147 -5.01 3.83 2.79
CA PHE A 147 -4.97 2.49 2.20
C PHE A 147 -6.36 1.83 2.06
N LEU A 148 -7.26 2.07 3.00
CA LEU A 148 -8.58 1.45 3.03
C LEU A 148 -9.64 2.16 2.18
N LEU A 149 -9.34 3.33 1.59
CA LEU A 149 -10.31 4.12 0.83
C LEU A 149 -10.97 3.33 -0.29
N LYS A 150 -10.17 2.76 -1.20
CA LYS A 150 -10.69 2.04 -2.37
C LYS A 150 -11.47 0.77 -2.01
N PRO A 151 -10.99 -0.11 -1.12
CA PRO A 151 -11.78 -1.24 -0.64
C PRO A 151 -13.09 -0.82 0.02
N LEU A 152 -13.06 0.22 0.86
CA LEU A 152 -14.23 0.67 1.61
C LEU A 152 -15.28 1.27 0.67
N ASP A 153 -14.87 2.14 -0.25
CA ASP A 153 -15.72 2.72 -1.29
C ASP A 153 -16.41 1.63 -2.14
N THR A 154 -15.67 0.58 -2.51
CA THR A 154 -16.23 -0.56 -3.25
C THR A 154 -17.28 -1.32 -2.44
N VAL A 155 -17.06 -1.50 -1.13
CA VAL A 155 -18.01 -2.18 -0.24
C VAL A 155 -19.28 -1.35 -0.06
N ILE A 156 -19.14 -0.05 0.19
CA ILE A 156 -20.26 0.89 0.32
C ILE A 156 -21.07 0.89 -0.98
N GLY A 157 -20.44 1.05 -2.14
CA GLY A 157 -21.14 1.07 -3.43
C GLY A 157 -21.92 -0.21 -3.70
N LYS A 158 -21.37 -1.39 -3.37
CA LYS A 158 -22.09 -2.66 -3.49
C LYS A 158 -23.27 -2.74 -2.53
N ALA A 159 -23.06 -2.36 -1.27
CA ALA A 159 -24.10 -2.39 -0.25
C ALA A 159 -25.26 -1.44 -0.59
N TRP A 160 -24.95 -0.23 -1.08
CA TRP A 160 -25.93 0.73 -1.57
C TRP A 160 -26.75 0.17 -2.74
N ASN A 161 -26.10 -0.44 -3.73
CA ASN A 161 -26.80 -1.03 -4.87
C ASN A 161 -27.76 -2.16 -4.45
N MET A 162 -27.35 -3.00 -3.49
CA MET A 162 -28.20 -4.04 -2.92
C MET A 162 -29.38 -3.44 -2.15
N PHE A 163 -29.11 -2.44 -1.31
CA PHE A 163 -30.13 -1.75 -0.51
C PHE A 163 -31.16 -1.04 -1.39
N ALA A 164 -30.72 -0.28 -2.40
CA ALA A 164 -31.60 0.41 -3.35
C ALA A 164 -32.51 -0.56 -4.13
N SER A 165 -32.05 -1.79 -4.34
CA SER A 165 -32.83 -2.88 -4.95
C SER A 165 -33.72 -3.63 -3.96
N LYS A 166 -33.79 -3.18 -2.69
CA LYS A 166 -34.45 -3.86 -1.56
C LYS A 166 -34.00 -5.31 -1.38
N ALA A 167 -32.78 -5.64 -1.79
CA ALA A 167 -32.25 -6.98 -1.72
C ALA A 167 -31.97 -7.37 -0.27
N TYR A 168 -32.57 -8.46 0.19
CA TYR A 168 -32.43 -9.00 1.56
C TYR A 168 -32.86 -8.10 2.72
N VAL A 169 -33.24 -6.83 2.48
CA VAL A 169 -33.65 -5.86 3.54
C VAL A 169 -34.72 -6.42 4.46
N HIS A 170 -35.74 -7.09 3.91
CA HIS A 170 -36.81 -7.74 4.68
C HIS A 170 -36.32 -8.80 5.69
N GLN A 171 -35.16 -9.41 5.45
CA GLN A 171 -34.57 -10.38 6.38
C GLN A 171 -33.99 -9.67 7.59
N TYR A 172 -33.39 -8.49 7.41
CA TYR A 172 -32.85 -7.66 8.48
C TYR A 172 -33.96 -7.02 9.30
N THR A 173 -35.01 -6.48 8.65
CA THR A 173 -36.16 -5.87 9.34
C THR A 173 -36.90 -6.87 10.21
N LYS A 174 -36.97 -8.14 9.81
CA LYS A 174 -37.53 -9.22 10.64
C LYS A 174 -36.82 -9.36 12.00
N PHE A 175 -35.54 -9.01 12.08
CA PHE A 175 -34.75 -9.06 13.31
C PHE A 175 -34.52 -7.67 13.94
N GLY A 176 -35.32 -6.68 13.54
CA GLY A 176 -35.33 -5.35 14.18
C GLY A 176 -34.30 -4.36 13.65
N ILE A 177 -33.73 -4.58 12.46
CA ILE A 177 -32.89 -3.60 11.77
C ILE A 177 -33.73 -2.92 10.70
N GLU A 178 -34.05 -1.65 10.91
CA GLU A 178 -34.92 -0.86 10.03
C GLU A 178 -34.15 -0.30 8.83
N GLU A 179 -34.88 0.17 7.80
CA GLU A 179 -34.24 0.80 6.63
C GLU A 179 -33.41 2.03 7.02
N GLU A 180 -33.81 2.73 8.09
CA GLU A 180 -33.10 3.89 8.65
C GLU A 180 -31.70 3.51 9.18
N ASP A 181 -31.55 2.36 9.83
CA ASP A 181 -30.25 1.88 10.34
C ASP A 181 -29.23 1.67 9.21
N PHE A 182 -29.68 1.26 8.03
CA PHE A 182 -28.82 1.14 6.85
C PHE A 182 -28.37 2.51 6.35
N LEU A 183 -29.28 3.48 6.27
CA LEU A 183 -28.98 4.84 5.81
C LEU A 183 -28.00 5.54 6.74
N ASP A 184 -28.18 5.38 8.06
CA ASP A 184 -27.25 5.88 9.06
C ASP A 184 -25.87 5.23 8.91
N SER A 185 -25.83 3.92 8.71
CA SER A 185 -24.58 3.18 8.49
C SER A 185 -23.85 3.64 7.23
N PHE A 186 -24.56 3.88 6.12
CA PHE A 186 -23.97 4.42 4.89
C PHE A 186 -23.39 5.81 5.12
N THR A 187 -24.16 6.70 5.77
CA THR A 187 -23.73 8.06 6.08
C THR A 187 -22.44 8.07 6.91
N VAL A 188 -22.36 7.23 7.93
CA VAL A 188 -21.16 7.10 8.77
C VAL A 188 -19.95 6.65 7.94
N LEU A 189 -20.11 5.63 7.08
CA LEU A 189 -19.01 5.10 6.28
C LEU A 189 -18.58 6.07 5.17
N GLU A 190 -19.51 6.77 4.53
CA GLU A 190 -19.22 7.82 3.55
C GLU A 190 -18.46 8.98 4.20
N GLN A 191 -18.84 9.37 5.43
CA GLN A 191 -18.12 10.38 6.20
C GLN A 191 -16.68 9.92 6.52
N VAL A 192 -16.47 8.64 6.84
CA VAL A 192 -15.12 8.07 7.02
C VAL A 192 -14.32 8.16 5.72
N VAL A 193 -14.90 7.74 4.59
CA VAL A 193 -14.24 7.86 3.27
C VAL A 193 -13.87 9.32 2.97
N ALA A 194 -14.81 10.24 3.15
CA ALA A 194 -14.57 11.67 2.94
C ALA A 194 -13.47 12.23 3.86
N SER A 195 -13.43 11.80 5.12
CA SER A 195 -12.40 12.23 6.06
C SER A 195 -11.01 11.76 5.64
N TYR A 196 -10.88 10.52 5.16
CA TYR A 196 -9.60 9.97 4.72
C TYR A 196 -9.18 10.46 3.34
N CYS A 197 -10.11 10.74 2.43
CA CYS A 197 -9.80 11.32 1.12
C CYS A 197 -9.16 12.71 1.21
N ASN A 198 -9.47 13.48 2.26
CA ASN A 198 -9.00 14.85 2.47
C ASN A 198 -7.77 14.95 3.39
N LEU A 199 -7.06 13.85 3.63
CA LEU A 199 -5.82 13.82 4.43
C LEU A 199 -4.64 14.48 3.73
#